data_AF-A0A7S3GRL3-F1
#
_entry.id   AF-A0A7S3GRL3-F1
#
_cell.length_a   1.000
_cell.length_b   1.000
_cell.length_c   1.000
_cell.angle_alpha   90.00
_cell.angle_beta   90.00
_cell.angle_gamma   90.00
#
_symmetry.space_group_name_H-M   'P 1'
#
loop_
_entity.id
_entity.type
_entity.pdbx_description
1 polymer ?
#
loop_
_entity_poly.entity_id
_entity_poly.type
_entity_poly.pdbx_seq_one_letter_code
_entity_poly.pdbx_strand_id
1 'polypeptide(L)'
;GIVAATVLISVVIPYRLVQRFALSGSRDLPVPFLCVFDGALLAAPSATIMELNLDTFWAMWAAWFQIPYITAALLMSIVCFSALHFSTLYVLRETSATSFQVYYNMANFVLVLLGVVLYNDRVLDGPLVMGGIIVSLAGGVSYAMCSEAEEPAPKIDLPVKLMDGATAQAD
;
A
#
# COMPACT_ATOMS: atom_id res chain seq x y z
N GLY A 1 -2.79 -15.96 16.35
CA GLY A 1 -2.10 -14.66 16.33
C GLY A 1 -0.80 -14.73 15.55
N ILE A 2 0.29 -15.18 16.20
CA ILE A 2 1.64 -15.14 15.63
C ILE A 2 1.76 -15.93 14.32
N VAL A 3 1.28 -17.18 14.29
CA VAL A 3 1.35 -18.02 13.07
C VAL A 3 0.67 -17.37 11.87
N ALA A 4 -0.54 -16.83 12.07
CA ALA A 4 -1.28 -16.11 11.02
C ALA A 4 -0.52 -14.87 10.52
N ALA A 5 0.07 -14.10 11.43
CA ALA A 5 0.89 -12.94 11.06
C ALA A 5 2.14 -13.37 10.28
N THR A 6 2.82 -14.43 10.69
CA THR A 6 4.00 -14.97 9.99
C THR A 6 3.64 -15.46 8.58
N VAL A 7 2.53 -16.19 8.43
CA VAL A 7 2.03 -16.65 7.13
C VAL A 7 1.74 -15.45 6.23
N LEU A 8 1.00 -14.47 6.73
CA LEU A 8 0.66 -13.26 5.98
C LEU A 8 1.92 -12.50 5.53
N ILE A 9 2.88 -12.30 6.43
CA ILE A 9 4.16 -11.64 6.10
C ILE A 9 4.94 -12.42 5.05
N SER A 10 5.03 -13.75 5.20
CA SER A 10 5.79 -14.62 4.28
C SER A 10 5.24 -14.63 2.86
N VAL A 11 3.93 -14.42 2.69
CA VAL A 11 3.27 -14.37 1.38
C VAL A 11 3.29 -12.95 0.81
N VAL A 12 3.01 -11.94 1.63
CA VAL A 12 2.86 -10.56 1.18
C VAL A 12 4.20 -9.95 0.76
N ILE A 13 5.29 -10.17 1.51
CA ILE A 13 6.58 -9.53 1.20
C ILE A 13 7.11 -9.94 -0.19
N PRO A 14 7.26 -11.24 -0.52
CA PRO A 14 7.77 -11.65 -1.83
C PRO A 14 6.85 -11.20 -2.96
N TYR A 15 5.53 -11.30 -2.76
CA TYR A 15 4.57 -10.86 -3.76
C TYR A 15 4.68 -9.36 -4.04
N ARG A 16 4.81 -8.50 -3.02
CA ARG A 16 5.01 -7.06 -3.21
C ARG A 16 6.31 -6.75 -3.97
N LEU A 17 7.37 -7.52 -3.73
CA LEU A 17 8.63 -7.37 -4.49
C LEU A 17 8.44 -7.74 -5.96
N VAL A 18 7.76 -8.86 -6.24
CA VAL A 18 7.44 -9.29 -7.62
C VAL A 18 6.51 -8.30 -8.31
N GLN A 19 5.47 -7.82 -7.62
CA GLN A 19 4.53 -6.82 -8.12
C GLN A 19 5.26 -5.54 -8.50
N ARG A 20 6.20 -5.08 -7.67
CA ARG A 20 7.01 -3.90 -7.96
C ARG A 20 7.94 -4.12 -9.15
N PHE A 21 8.57 -5.28 -9.24
CA PHE A 21 9.42 -5.62 -10.39
C PHE A 21 8.60 -5.65 -11.68
N ALA A 22 7.43 -6.27 -11.67
CA ALA A 22 6.49 -6.29 -12.79
C ALA A 22 6.01 -4.89 -13.19
N LEU A 23 5.65 -4.05 -12.21
CA LEU A 23 5.28 -2.65 -12.43
C LEU A 23 6.42 -1.81 -13.04
N SER A 24 7.67 -2.10 -12.67
CA SER A 24 8.83 -1.41 -13.24
C SER A 24 9.10 -1.79 -14.70
N GLY A 25 8.81 -3.05 -15.08
CA GLY A 25 9.05 -3.57 -16.42
C GLY A 25 7.89 -3.41 -17.40
N SER A 26 6.65 -3.27 -16.92
CA SER A 26 5.45 -3.23 -17.76
C SER A 26 4.52 -2.09 -17.37
N ARG A 27 4.76 -0.90 -17.92
CA ARG A 27 3.90 0.29 -17.74
C ARG A 27 2.48 0.11 -18.30
N ASP A 28 2.27 -0.86 -19.17
CA ASP A 28 0.98 -1.04 -19.86
C ASP A 28 -0.06 -1.78 -19.04
N LEU A 29 0.31 -2.38 -17.89
CA LEU A 29 -0.67 -3.12 -17.10
C LEU A 29 -1.60 -2.15 -16.34
N PRO A 30 -2.94 -2.28 -16.45
CA PRO A 30 -3.86 -1.41 -15.73
C PRO A 30 -3.77 -1.67 -14.23
N VAL A 31 -3.61 -0.60 -13.45
CA VAL A 31 -3.56 -0.64 -11.97
C VAL A 31 -4.74 -1.41 -11.34
N PRO A 32 -6.00 -1.32 -11.86
CA PRO A 32 -7.11 -2.08 -11.29
C PRO A 32 -6.92 -3.60 -11.29
N PHE A 33 -6.27 -4.17 -12.30
CA PHE A 33 -6.01 -5.62 -12.33
C PHE A 33 -5.03 -6.05 -11.24
N LEU A 34 -4.02 -5.21 -10.98
CA LEU A 34 -3.09 -5.45 -9.88
C LEU A 34 -3.81 -5.40 -8.53
N CYS A 35 -4.72 -4.44 -8.32
CA CYS A 35 -5.54 -4.38 -7.10
C CYS A 35 -6.38 -5.66 -6.91
N VAL A 36 -7.00 -6.18 -7.97
CA VAL A 36 -7.81 -7.41 -7.88
C VAL A 36 -6.93 -8.61 -7.56
N PHE A 37 -5.76 -8.71 -8.19
CA PHE A 37 -4.82 -9.79 -7.92
C PHE A 37 -4.26 -9.71 -6.49
N ASP A 38 -3.93 -8.52 -6.00
CA ASP A 38 -3.55 -8.28 -4.60
C ASP A 38 -4.65 -8.80 -3.65
N GLY A 39 -5.91 -8.45 -3.92
CA GLY A 39 -7.06 -8.87 -3.11
C GLY A 39 -7.25 -10.38 -3.12
N ALA A 40 -7.14 -11.03 -4.28
CA ALA A 40 -7.24 -12.48 -4.39
C ALA A 40 -6.11 -13.20 -3.64
N LEU A 41 -4.89 -12.67 -3.71
CA LEU A 41 -3.72 -13.24 -3.04
C LEU A 41 -3.79 -13.05 -1.52
N LEU A 42 -4.38 -11.95 -1.04
CA LEU A 42 -4.69 -11.75 0.39
C LEU A 42 -5.87 -12.59 0.89
N ALA A 43 -6.80 -12.95 0.00
CA ALA A 43 -7.92 -13.83 0.34
C ALA A 43 -7.44 -15.25 0.67
N ALA A 44 -6.38 -15.74 0.00
CA ALA A 44 -5.85 -17.09 0.24
C ALA A 44 -5.39 -17.33 1.70
N PRO A 45 -4.46 -16.54 2.30
CA PRO A 45 -4.09 -16.72 3.70
C PRO A 45 -5.28 -16.46 4.63
N SER A 46 -6.16 -15.51 4.29
CA SER A 46 -7.38 -15.25 5.08
C SER A 46 -8.31 -16.46 5.14
N ALA A 47 -8.51 -17.14 4.02
CA ALA A 47 -9.32 -18.35 3.92
C ALA A 47 -8.69 -19.52 4.72
N THR A 48 -7.37 -19.71 4.63
CA THR A 48 -6.68 -20.77 5.41
C THR A 48 -6.79 -20.55 6.92
N ILE A 49 -6.80 -19.30 7.39
CA ILE A 49 -7.01 -18.98 8.81
C ILE A 49 -8.47 -19.25 9.22
N MET A 50 -9.41 -19.01 8.30
CA MET A 50 -10.85 -19.15 8.51
C MET A 50 -11.31 -20.61 8.61
N GLU A 51 -10.70 -21.54 7.86
CA GLU A 51 -11.06 -22.98 7.89
C GLU A 51 -10.96 -23.61 9.29
N LEU A 52 -10.20 -23.01 10.20
CA LEU A 52 -10.11 -23.47 11.58
C LEU A 52 -11.41 -23.24 12.40
N ASN A 53 -12.38 -22.44 11.93
CA ASN A 53 -13.60 -22.09 12.67
C ASN A 53 -14.85 -21.88 11.76
N LEU A 54 -15.14 -22.84 10.87
CA LEU A 54 -16.23 -22.73 9.88
C LEU A 54 -17.63 -22.51 10.47
N ASP A 55 -17.98 -23.19 11.57
CA ASP A 55 -19.32 -23.07 12.18
C ASP A 55 -19.58 -21.68 12.75
N THR A 56 -18.52 -21.03 13.27
CA THR A 56 -18.62 -19.69 13.82
C THR A 56 -18.62 -18.63 12.71
N PHE A 57 -18.02 -18.92 11.55
CA PHE A 57 -17.90 -17.97 10.45
C PHE A 57 -19.27 -17.55 9.89
N TRP A 58 -20.11 -18.50 9.48
CA TRP A 58 -21.41 -18.16 8.89
C TRP A 58 -22.35 -17.46 9.87
N ALA A 59 -22.29 -17.84 11.15
CA ALA A 59 -23.03 -17.18 12.20
C ALA A 59 -22.56 -15.72 12.41
N MET A 60 -21.26 -15.48 12.45
CA MET A 60 -20.69 -14.13 12.55
C MET A 60 -20.98 -13.29 11.31
N TRP A 61 -20.86 -13.88 10.12
CA TRP A 61 -21.16 -13.23 8.85
C TRP A 61 -22.60 -12.73 8.82
N ALA A 62 -23.57 -13.58 9.16
CA ALA A 62 -24.97 -13.19 9.25
C ALA A 62 -25.19 -12.09 10.31
N ALA A 63 -24.54 -12.21 11.47
CA ALA A 63 -24.66 -11.23 12.56
C ALA A 63 -24.15 -9.84 12.16
N TRP A 64 -23.08 -9.74 11.36
CA TRP A 64 -22.55 -8.45 10.91
C TRP A 64 -23.56 -7.66 10.08
N PHE A 65 -24.36 -8.33 9.25
CA PHE A 65 -25.39 -7.66 8.42
C PHE A 65 -26.68 -7.33 9.18
N GLN A 66 -26.94 -7.99 10.30
CA GLN A 66 -28.11 -7.68 11.14
C GLN A 66 -27.93 -6.38 11.94
N ILE A 67 -26.69 -5.96 12.16
CA ILE A 67 -26.36 -4.80 12.99
C ILE A 67 -25.95 -3.62 12.08
N PRO A 68 -26.79 -2.56 11.96
CA PRO A 68 -26.62 -1.55 10.91
C PRO A 68 -25.32 -0.75 11.01
N TYR A 69 -24.81 -0.49 12.22
CA TYR A 69 -23.54 0.22 12.39
C TYR A 69 -22.33 -0.62 11.97
N ILE A 70 -22.38 -1.96 12.16
CA ILE A 70 -21.31 -2.87 11.69
C ILE A 70 -21.31 -2.90 10.18
N THR A 71 -22.49 -3.05 9.56
CA THR A 71 -22.63 -3.01 8.10
C THR A 71 -22.10 -1.70 7.52
N ALA A 72 -22.48 -0.56 8.09
CA ALA A 72 -22.00 0.74 7.66
C ALA A 72 -20.47 0.88 7.80
N ALA A 73 -19.91 0.44 8.93
CA ALA A 73 -18.47 0.45 9.15
C ALA A 73 -17.72 -0.48 8.19
N LEU A 74 -18.28 -1.63 7.87
CA LEU A 74 -17.71 -2.60 6.93
C LEU A 74 -17.72 -2.06 5.49
N LEU A 75 -18.82 -1.45 5.06
CA LEU A 75 -18.90 -0.80 3.75
C LEU A 75 -17.91 0.36 3.63
N MET A 76 -17.84 1.21 4.65
CA MET A 76 -16.85 2.29 4.70
C MET A 76 -15.42 1.74 4.67
N SER A 77 -15.15 0.66 5.40
CA SER A 77 -13.84 0.01 5.38
C SER A 77 -13.48 -0.48 3.99
N ILE A 78 -14.39 -1.15 3.28
CA ILE A 78 -14.16 -1.63 1.91
C ILE A 78 -13.80 -0.45 0.99
N VAL A 79 -14.57 0.64 1.04
CA VAL A 79 -14.34 1.82 0.21
C VAL A 79 -13.00 2.46 0.55
N CYS A 80 -12.72 2.72 1.82
CA CYS A 80 -11.49 3.35 2.28
C CYS A 80 -10.25 2.50 1.95
N PHE A 81 -10.28 1.19 2.21
CA PHE A 81 -9.18 0.29 1.88
C PHE A 81 -8.95 0.20 0.37
N SER A 82 -10.02 0.11 -0.42
CA SER A 82 -9.91 0.03 -1.89
C SER A 82 -9.32 1.32 -2.46
N ALA A 83 -9.82 2.48 -2.01
CA ALA A 83 -9.33 3.78 -2.44
C ALA A 83 -7.86 3.98 -2.03
N LEU A 84 -7.53 3.70 -0.77
CA LEU A 84 -6.16 3.82 -0.26
C LEU A 84 -5.19 2.91 -1.03
N HIS A 85 -5.57 1.66 -1.27
CA HIS A 85 -4.75 0.69 -2.00
C HIS A 85 -4.55 1.10 -3.46
N PHE A 86 -5.62 1.53 -4.13
CA PHE A 86 -5.54 2.06 -5.48
C PHE A 86 -4.63 3.29 -5.56
N SER A 87 -4.83 4.28 -4.69
CA SER A 87 -3.97 5.47 -4.60
C SER A 87 -2.52 5.11 -4.32
N THR A 88 -2.28 4.13 -3.45
CA THR A 88 -0.94 3.62 -3.15
C THR A 88 -0.24 3.06 -4.37
N LEU A 89 -0.91 2.16 -5.11
CA LEU A 89 -0.34 1.59 -6.33
C LEU A 89 -0.14 2.64 -7.42
N TYR A 90 -1.05 3.60 -7.53
CA TYR A 90 -0.93 4.70 -8.48
C TYR A 90 0.30 5.58 -8.17
N VAL A 91 0.50 5.96 -6.90
CA VAL A 91 1.68 6.74 -6.50
C VAL A 91 2.96 5.92 -6.66
N LEU A 92 2.96 4.64 -6.31
CA LEU A 92 4.12 3.74 -6.49
C LEU A 92 4.52 3.55 -7.96
N ARG A 93 3.59 3.74 -8.90
CA ARG A 93 3.87 3.69 -10.33
C ARG A 93 4.65 4.91 -10.81
N GLU A 94 4.36 6.08 -10.25
CA GLU A 94 4.94 7.36 -10.69
C GLU A 94 6.12 7.82 -9.84
N THR A 95 6.31 7.25 -8.64
CA THR A 95 7.32 7.69 -7.68
C THR A 95 8.25 6.56 -7.24
N SER A 96 9.40 6.91 -6.67
CA SER A 96 10.28 5.93 -6.04
C SER A 96 9.69 5.41 -4.73
N ALA A 97 10.09 4.20 -4.31
CA ALA A 97 9.63 3.63 -3.04
C ALA A 97 10.04 4.47 -1.82
N THR A 98 11.17 5.16 -1.89
CA THR A 98 11.61 6.07 -0.83
C THR A 98 10.70 7.29 -0.73
N SER A 99 10.37 7.92 -1.86
CA SER A 99 9.44 9.05 -1.87
C SER A 99 8.03 8.64 -1.45
N PHE A 100 7.55 7.48 -1.90
CA PHE A 100 6.28 6.91 -1.43
C PHE A 100 6.26 6.73 0.10
N GLN A 101 7.32 6.19 0.69
CA GLN A 101 7.37 5.96 2.14
C GLN A 101 7.38 7.28 2.93
N VAL A 102 8.00 8.32 2.40
CA VAL A 102 7.95 9.67 2.97
C VAL A 102 6.54 10.25 2.90
N TYR A 103 5.87 10.17 1.75
CA TYR A 103 4.48 10.61 1.61
C TYR A 103 3.53 9.85 2.52
N TYR A 104 3.72 8.53 2.64
CA TYR A 104 2.93 7.68 3.52
C TYR A 104 3.09 8.06 5.00
N ASN A 105 4.33 8.34 5.44
CA ASN A 105 4.57 8.84 6.79
C ASN A 105 3.89 10.20 7.03
N MET A 106 3.93 11.09 6.04
CA MET A 106 3.26 12.39 6.14
C MET A 106 1.73 12.25 6.21
N ALA A 107 1.15 11.32 5.45
CA ALA A 107 -0.29 11.02 5.52
C ALA A 107 -0.69 10.42 6.88
N ASN A 108 0.11 9.52 7.44
CA ASN A 108 -0.11 8.98 8.79
C ASN A 108 -0.11 10.08 9.85
N PHE A 109 0.76 11.08 9.71
CA PHE A 109 0.75 12.22 10.61
C PHE A 109 -0.58 12.99 10.55
N VAL A 110 -1.10 13.27 9.35
CA VAL A 110 -2.40 13.94 9.18
C VAL A 110 -3.53 13.11 9.81
N LEU A 111 -3.49 11.78 9.64
CA LEU A 111 -4.48 10.89 10.26
C LEU A 111 -4.42 10.92 11.79
N VAL A 112 -3.22 10.94 12.38
CA VAL A 112 -3.04 11.06 13.84
C VAL A 112 -3.59 12.40 14.33
N LEU A 113 -3.26 13.52 13.66
CA LEU A 113 -3.80 14.82 14.01
C LEU A 113 -5.32 14.86 13.94
N LEU A 114 -5.90 14.32 12.86
CA LEU A 114 -7.35 14.26 12.69
C LEU A 114 -8.01 13.46 13.80
N GLY A 115 -7.41 12.31 14.19
CA GLY A 115 -7.87 11.52 15.32
C GLY A 115 -7.86 12.31 16.64
N VAL A 116 -6.75 12.99 16.93
CA VAL A 116 -6.65 13.83 18.14
C VAL A 116 -7.72 14.92 18.16
N VAL A 117 -7.93 15.63 17.05
CA VAL A 117 -8.91 16.72 16.95
C VAL A 117 -10.35 16.19 17.08
N LEU A 118 -10.68 15.07 16.42
CA LEU A 118 -12.03 14.52 16.43
C LEU A 118 -12.42 13.89 17.78
N TYR A 119 -11.46 13.24 18.46
CA TYR A 119 -11.71 12.55 19.72
C TYR A 119 -11.33 13.38 20.95
N ASN A 120 -10.82 14.61 20.75
CA ASN A 120 -10.33 15.50 21.80
C ASN A 120 -9.33 14.80 22.75
N ASP A 121 -8.45 14.00 22.15
CA ASP A 121 -7.52 13.16 22.89
C ASP A 121 -6.35 14.00 23.44
N ARG A 122 -5.91 13.71 24.67
CA ARG A 122 -4.82 14.44 25.36
C ARG A 122 -3.43 13.89 25.04
N VAL A 123 -3.32 13.08 24.00
CA VAL A 123 -2.05 12.48 23.54
C VAL A 123 -0.98 13.53 23.21
N LEU A 124 -1.38 14.77 22.88
CA LEU A 124 -0.46 15.88 22.63
C LEU A 124 0.12 16.52 23.91
N ASP A 125 -0.41 16.21 25.09
CA ASP A 125 0.12 16.73 26.36
C ASP A 125 1.51 16.14 26.68
N GLY A 126 1.85 15.01 26.06
CA GLY A 126 3.16 14.38 26.17
C GLY A 126 4.21 15.10 25.31
N PRO A 127 5.24 15.74 25.88
CA PRO A 127 6.27 16.46 25.11
C PRO A 127 7.04 15.53 24.16
N LEU A 128 7.15 14.24 24.49
CA LEU A 128 7.80 13.23 23.67
C LEU A 128 7.03 12.94 22.37
N VAL A 129 5.69 12.87 22.45
CA VAL A 129 4.83 12.60 21.29
C VAL A 129 4.87 13.78 20.33
N MET A 130 4.77 15.00 20.88
CA MET A 130 4.89 16.23 20.11
C MET A 130 6.27 16.37 19.45
N GLY A 131 7.35 16.02 20.17
CA GLY A 131 8.70 15.97 19.60
C GLY A 131 8.82 14.99 18.44
N GLY A 132 8.31 13.77 18.59
CA GLY A 132 8.31 12.75 17.53
C GLY A 132 7.54 13.20 16.29
N ILE A 133 6.39 13.85 16.49
CA ILE A 133 5.58 14.48 15.45
C ILE A 133 6.40 15.53 14.67
N ILE A 134 7.01 16.48 15.38
CA ILE A 134 7.74 17.60 14.75
C ILE A 134 8.93 17.06 13.96
N VAL A 135 9.69 16.12 14.53
CA VAL A 135 10.85 15.50 13.88
C VAL A 135 10.43 14.73 12.63
N SER A 136 9.35 13.95 12.71
CA SER A 136 8.83 13.20 11.55
C SER A 136 8.39 14.14 10.43
N LEU A 137 7.74 15.27 10.77
CA LEU A 137 7.27 16.23 9.79
C LEU A 137 8.43 17.00 9.16
N ALA A 138 9.40 17.45 9.96
CA ALA A 138 10.59 18.14 9.49
C ALA A 138 11.43 17.25 8.56
N GLY A 139 11.57 15.96 8.88
CA GLY A 139 12.26 14.99 8.03
C GLY A 139 11.54 14.79 6.69
N GLY A 140 10.21 14.70 6.70
CA GLY A 140 9.42 14.58 5.46
C GLY A 140 9.51 15.81 4.57
N VAL A 141 9.40 17.02 5.15
CA VAL A 141 9.52 18.29 4.42
C VAL A 141 10.93 18.46 3.86
N SER A 142 11.96 18.19 4.65
CA SER A 142 13.36 18.27 4.19
C SER A 142 13.62 17.32 3.02
N TYR A 143 13.08 16.09 3.06
CA TYR A 143 13.21 15.15 1.95
C TYR A 143 12.50 15.67 0.69
N ALA A 144 11.28 16.20 0.83
CA ALA A 144 10.53 16.74 -0.30
C ALA A 144 11.30 17.87 -1.00
N MET A 145 11.86 18.81 -0.22
CA MET A 145 12.67 19.92 -0.75
C MET A 145 13.94 19.43 -1.46
N CYS A 146 14.62 18.41 -0.91
CA CYS A 146 15.80 17.84 -1.55
C CYS A 146 15.45 17.08 -2.84
N SER A 147 14.30 16.40 -2.89
CA SER A 147 13.88 15.63 -4.07
C SER A 147 13.51 16.50 -5.27
N GLU A 148 13.09 17.75 -5.06
CA GLU A 148 12.83 18.71 -6.15
C GLU A 148 14.11 19.35 -6.70
N ALA A 149 15.18 19.38 -5.92
CA ALA A 149 16.46 19.97 -6.32
C ALA A 149 17.32 19.03 -7.19
N GLU A 150 16.96 17.74 -7.28
CA GLU A 150 17.65 16.76 -8.10
C GLU A 150 17.13 16.86 -9.55
N GLU A 151 17.90 17.53 -10.41
CA GLU A 151 17.60 17.66 -11.85
C GLU A 151 17.39 16.26 -12.47
N PRO A 152 16.36 16.05 -13.32
CA PRO A 152 16.06 14.72 -13.83
C PRO A 152 17.27 14.15 -14.57
N ALA A 153 17.75 13.00 -14.12
CA ALA A 153 18.86 12.30 -14.77
C ALA A 153 18.60 12.19 -16.28
N PRO A 154 19.61 12.49 -17.13
CA PRO A 154 19.44 12.46 -18.57
C PRO A 154 18.90 11.09 -18.97
N LYS A 155 17.79 11.09 -19.70
CA LYS A 155 17.23 9.87 -20.29
C LYS A 155 18.32 9.26 -21.16
N ILE A 156 18.95 8.19 -20.67
CA ILE A 156 19.84 7.38 -21.49
C ILE A 156 18.92 6.71 -22.50
N ASP A 157 18.79 7.30 -23.68
CA ASP A 157 18.18 6.67 -24.83
C ASP A 157 19.07 5.48 -25.20
N LEU A 158 18.86 4.36 -24.52
CA LEU A 158 19.44 3.09 -24.90
C LEU A 158 18.92 2.79 -26.31
N PRO A 159 19.79 2.73 -27.33
CA PRO A 159 19.33 2.44 -28.68
C PRO A 159 18.70 1.04 -28.65
N VAL A 160 17.39 1.00 -28.88
CA VAL A 160 16.54 -0.20 -29.06
C VAL A 160 17.03 -1.10 -30.22
N LYS A 161 18.11 -0.73 -30.90
CA LYS A 161 18.63 -1.31 -32.13
C LYS A 161 19.38 -2.65 -32.00
N LEU A 162 19.33 -3.32 -30.85
CA LEU A 162 20.04 -4.59 -30.63
C LEU A 162 19.18 -5.86 -30.66
N MET A 163 17.85 -5.76 -30.84
CA MET A 163 16.99 -6.95 -30.95
C MET A 163 16.47 -7.25 -32.36
N ASP A 164 16.61 -6.35 -33.34
CA ASP A 164 16.16 -6.60 -34.72
C ASP A 164 17.19 -7.34 -35.60
N GLY A 165 18.38 -7.65 -35.06
CA GLY A 165 19.48 -8.29 -35.83
C GLY A 165 19.53 -9.82 -35.77
N ALA A 166 18.75 -10.48 -34.92
CA ALA A 166 18.90 -11.92 -34.66
C ALA A 166 17.95 -12.84 -35.46
N THR A 167 17.06 -12.29 -36.29
CA THR A 167 16.09 -13.07 -37.09
C THR A 167 16.35 -13.06 -38.60
N ALA A 168 17.46 -12.47 -39.08
CA ALA A 168 17.74 -12.32 -40.52
C ALA A 168 18.85 -13.25 -41.08
N GLN A 169 19.17 -14.37 -40.42
CA GLN A 169 20.07 -15.40 -40.96
C GLN A 169 19.49 -16.80 -40.70
N ALA A 170 18.44 -17.14 -41.45
CA ALA A 170 17.98 -18.52 -41.62
C ALA A 170 17.31 -18.64 -43.01
N ASP A 171 18.08 -18.36 -44.06
CA ASP A 171 17.81 -18.78 -45.44
C ASP A 171 19.05 -19.54 -45.96
#